data_AF-A0A839UJV1-F1
#
_entry.id   AF-A0A839UJV1-F1
#
_cell.length_a   1.000
_cell.length_b   1.000
_cell.length_c   1.000
_cell.angle_alpha   90.00
_cell.angle_beta   90.00
_cell.angle_gamma   90.00
#
_symmetry.space_group_name_H-M   'P 1'
#
loop_
_entity.id
_entity.type
_entity.pdbx_description
1 polymer ?
#
loop_
_entity_poly.entity_id
_entity_poly.type
_entity_poly.pdbx_seq_one_letter_code
_entity_poly.pdbx_strand_id
1 'polypeptide(L)'
;MSSDLFVIWPGEPAVNLALWLVIIVVMMYLGRDASHQLLNQTGRSIYRTMRIAAFSLRAWQQTLRTRNQAILQSAGEAQVRRVIEREFVRVNDTIARDLGHYPTLHRQVSDTVSRLEDDYNRAIDTPPSPPAWLEVVNTVASIPRNGDPAAVKILDRIQQTLEGAHRETMDAYIKASRQSHKLLGSMQPLWRQVGADLQKVKHDVESLEERAAVIDEHMTEYQAIRNSSEAAMSKLTSSSLTQFFISGLVLVIAVMGGLINFQLIAMPMSEMVGGTSYIGAMKTSDIAALVIILVEIAMGLFLLESLRITHLFPIIGSMDDRVRRRMIWVTLTILTILATVEASLAYMRDLLALDREALTQTLAGASVVEANFRWIPSLGQMIMGFILPFALAFVAIPLESFIHSVRTVVGLFAQGVLTLLALLARLLGALVQHAFRILVHAYDLVIMVPLSIERLVTRSARSKVQTSSSGANTEVLWQKEESQS
;
A
#
# COMPACT_ATOMS: atom_id res chain seq x y z
N MET A 1 -51.85 8.54 -48.71
CA MET A 1 -53.28 8.35 -48.39
C MET A 1 -53.53 8.61 -46.90
N SER A 2 -53.14 9.79 -46.40
CA SER A 2 -53.27 10.13 -44.97
C SER A 2 -53.66 11.60 -44.73
N SER A 3 -53.91 12.36 -45.81
CA SER A 3 -54.26 13.79 -45.77
C SER A 3 -55.77 14.06 -45.71
N ASP A 4 -56.62 13.10 -46.08
CA ASP A 4 -58.08 13.32 -46.19
C ASP A 4 -58.85 13.06 -44.89
N LEU A 5 -58.18 12.51 -43.86
CA LEU A 5 -58.80 12.19 -42.56
C LEU A 5 -58.89 13.40 -41.62
N PHE A 6 -58.26 14.53 -41.98
CA PHE A 6 -58.27 15.74 -41.18
C PHE A 6 -59.17 16.84 -41.72
N VAL A 7 -59.74 16.72 -42.93
CA VAL A 7 -60.51 17.80 -43.58
C VAL A 7 -61.99 17.76 -43.18
N ILE A 8 -62.38 18.60 -42.23
CA ILE A 8 -63.79 18.77 -41.81
C ILE A 8 -64.54 19.72 -42.75
N TRP A 9 -63.83 20.62 -43.44
CA TRP A 9 -64.39 21.57 -44.41
C TRP A 9 -63.45 21.72 -45.64
N PRO A 10 -63.93 21.53 -46.88
CA PRO A 10 -63.09 21.69 -48.06
C PRO A 10 -62.94 23.18 -48.42
N GLY A 11 -61.69 23.64 -48.62
CA GLY A 11 -61.41 24.94 -49.26
C GLY A 11 -60.29 25.76 -48.62
N GLU A 12 -60.11 25.71 -47.30
CA GLU A 12 -59.02 26.46 -46.65
C GLU A 12 -58.38 25.70 -45.47
N PRO A 13 -57.06 25.42 -45.52
CA PRO A 13 -56.38 24.68 -44.46
C PRO A 13 -56.38 25.42 -43.11
N ALA A 14 -56.47 26.74 -43.13
CA ALA A 14 -56.52 27.57 -41.93
C ALA A 14 -57.82 27.38 -41.11
N VAL A 15 -58.97 27.26 -41.79
CA VAL A 15 -60.29 27.10 -41.14
C VAL A 15 -60.39 25.73 -40.48
N ASN A 16 -59.90 24.70 -41.16
CA ASN A 16 -59.89 23.35 -40.65
C ASN A 16 -58.98 23.20 -39.42
N LEU A 17 -57.81 23.86 -39.44
CA LEU A 17 -56.89 23.90 -38.31
C LEU A 17 -57.50 24.65 -37.11
N ALA A 18 -58.20 25.75 -37.34
CA ALA A 18 -58.93 26.48 -36.30
C ALA A 18 -60.06 25.64 -35.68
N LEU A 19 -60.80 24.88 -36.48
CA LEU A 19 -61.91 24.06 -36.01
C LEU A 19 -61.42 22.88 -35.16
N TRP A 20 -60.32 22.22 -35.57
CA TRP A 20 -59.63 21.22 -34.75
C TRP A 20 -59.10 21.79 -33.44
N LEU A 21 -58.54 23.01 -33.47
CA LEU A 21 -58.06 23.69 -32.26
C LEU A 21 -59.21 23.93 -31.27
N VAL A 22 -60.37 24.38 -31.75
CA VAL A 22 -61.57 24.56 -30.90
C VAL A 22 -62.04 23.22 -30.31
N ILE A 23 -62.12 22.15 -31.11
CA ILE A 23 -62.51 20.82 -30.63
C ILE A 23 -61.54 20.33 -29.54
N ILE A 24 -60.24 20.47 -29.75
CA ILE A 24 -59.20 20.09 -28.78
C ILE A 24 -59.35 20.88 -27.48
N VAL A 25 -59.59 22.19 -27.56
CA VAL A 25 -59.76 23.05 -26.38
C VAL A 25 -61.02 22.68 -25.59
N VAL A 26 -62.14 22.38 -26.27
CA VAL A 26 -63.39 21.94 -25.62
C VAL A 26 -63.20 20.57 -24.95
N MET A 27 -62.52 19.64 -25.62
CA MET A 27 -62.22 18.32 -25.07
C MET A 27 -61.28 18.42 -23.85
N MET A 28 -60.27 19.29 -23.91
CA MET A 28 -59.41 19.60 -22.77
C MET A 28 -60.20 20.20 -21.61
N TYR A 29 -61.13 21.12 -21.88
CA TYR A 29 -61.96 21.74 -20.84
C TYR A 29 -62.84 20.72 -20.10
N LEU A 30 -63.53 19.83 -20.84
CA LEU A 30 -64.36 18.76 -20.25
C LEU A 30 -63.52 17.76 -19.43
N GLY A 31 -62.30 17.48 -19.86
CA GLY A 31 -61.38 16.55 -19.21
C GLY A 31 -60.49 17.15 -18.13
N ARG A 32 -60.72 18.39 -17.70
CA ARG A 32 -59.80 19.17 -16.84
C ARG A 32 -59.42 18.44 -15.55
N ASP A 33 -60.41 18.03 -14.75
CA ASP A 33 -60.15 17.44 -13.43
C ASP A 33 -59.44 16.08 -13.56
N ALA A 34 -59.85 15.26 -14.53
CA ALA A 34 -59.18 14.00 -14.83
C ALA A 34 -57.73 14.22 -15.27
N SER A 35 -57.47 15.21 -16.13
CA SER A 35 -56.13 15.53 -16.62
C SER A 35 -55.23 16.07 -15.49
N HIS A 36 -55.74 16.96 -14.64
CA HIS A 36 -55.01 17.47 -13.48
C HIS A 36 -54.67 16.37 -12.49
N GLN A 37 -55.62 15.45 -12.23
CA GLN A 37 -55.39 14.32 -11.34
C GLN A 37 -54.36 13.36 -11.94
N LEU A 38 -54.47 12.99 -13.21
CA LEU A 38 -53.53 12.10 -13.89
C LEU A 38 -52.11 12.68 -13.89
N LEU A 39 -51.94 13.96 -14.25
CA LEU A 39 -50.63 14.61 -14.28
C LEU A 39 -50.00 14.69 -12.88
N ASN A 40 -50.78 15.09 -11.87
CA ASN A 40 -50.27 15.18 -10.51
C ASN A 40 -49.98 13.81 -9.89
N GLN A 41 -50.83 12.81 -10.13
CA GLN A 41 -50.63 11.44 -9.63
C GLN A 41 -49.42 10.78 -10.32
N THR A 42 -49.27 10.97 -11.64
CA THR A 42 -48.13 10.45 -12.40
C THR A 42 -46.84 11.08 -11.91
N GLY A 43 -46.78 12.42 -11.79
CA GLY A 43 -45.61 13.12 -11.25
C GLY A 43 -45.25 12.65 -9.84
N ARG A 44 -46.25 12.52 -8.94
CA ARG A 44 -46.05 12.01 -7.58
C ARG A 44 -45.58 10.57 -7.54
N SER A 45 -46.09 9.72 -8.43
CA SER A 45 -45.69 8.31 -8.51
C SER A 45 -44.22 8.19 -8.91
N ILE A 46 -43.78 8.91 -9.95
CA ILE A 46 -42.40 8.91 -10.42
C ILE A 46 -41.48 9.50 -9.35
N TYR A 47 -41.88 10.62 -8.72
CA TYR A 47 -41.14 11.20 -7.59
C TYR A 47 -40.94 10.20 -6.44
N ARG A 48 -42.00 9.48 -6.05
CA ARG A 48 -41.93 8.47 -4.97
C ARG A 48 -41.03 7.30 -5.35
N THR A 49 -41.17 6.75 -6.55
CA THR A 49 -40.31 5.67 -7.05
C THR A 49 -38.85 6.08 -7.04
N MET A 50 -38.55 7.29 -7.50
CA MET A 50 -37.18 7.80 -7.55
C MET A 50 -36.61 8.06 -6.14
N ARG A 51 -37.46 8.44 -5.18
CA ARG A 51 -37.07 8.58 -3.76
C ARG A 51 -36.78 7.22 -3.12
N ILE A 52 -37.56 6.20 -3.44
CA ILE A 52 -37.31 4.82 -2.97
C ILE A 52 -35.99 4.29 -3.57
N ALA A 53 -35.75 4.53 -4.87
CA ALA A 53 -34.49 4.18 -5.51
C ALA A 53 -33.29 4.89 -4.87
N ALA A 54 -33.41 6.19 -4.56
CA ALA A 54 -32.37 6.91 -3.85
C ALA A 54 -32.10 6.34 -2.44
N PHE A 55 -33.15 5.88 -1.74
CA PHE A 55 -33.01 5.23 -0.44
C PHE A 55 -32.33 3.86 -0.54
N SER A 56 -32.71 3.02 -1.51
CA SER A 56 -32.09 1.71 -1.71
C SER A 56 -30.62 1.83 -2.09
N LEU A 57 -30.27 2.78 -2.97
CA LEU A 57 -28.88 3.05 -3.34
C LEU A 57 -28.03 3.48 -2.14
N ARG A 58 -28.58 4.28 -1.22
CA ARG A 58 -27.90 4.64 0.04
C ARG A 58 -27.73 3.45 0.98
N ALA A 59 -28.72 2.58 1.09
CA ALA A 59 -28.60 1.36 1.88
C ALA A 59 -27.50 0.43 1.34
N TRP A 60 -27.40 0.30 0.01
CA TRP A 60 -26.33 -0.44 -0.66
C TRP A 60 -24.96 0.21 -0.45
N GLN A 61 -24.90 1.54 -0.55
CA GLN A 61 -23.69 2.31 -0.28
C GLN A 61 -23.18 2.10 1.16
N GLN A 62 -24.07 2.08 2.16
CA GLN A 62 -23.70 1.81 3.55
C GLN A 62 -23.21 0.37 3.76
N THR A 63 -23.85 -0.60 3.10
CA THR A 63 -23.44 -2.01 3.13
C THR A 63 -22.06 -2.20 2.47
N LEU A 64 -21.80 -1.51 1.37
CA LEU A 64 -20.48 -1.55 0.72
C LEU A 64 -19.40 -0.84 1.56
N ARG A 65 -19.73 0.29 2.18
CA ARG A 65 -18.79 0.99 3.08
C ARG A 65 -18.31 0.10 4.22
N THR A 66 -19.24 -0.58 4.89
CA THR A 66 -18.92 -1.50 5.99
C THR A 66 -18.10 -2.71 5.52
N ARG A 67 -18.44 -3.30 4.37
CA ARG A 67 -17.65 -4.37 3.75
C ARG A 67 -16.24 -3.93 3.36
N ASN A 68 -16.11 -2.76 2.75
CA ASN A 68 -14.81 -2.22 2.35
C ASN A 68 -13.93 -1.94 3.58
N GLN A 69 -14.50 -1.36 4.64
CA GLN A 69 -13.79 -1.15 5.91
C GLN A 69 -13.34 -2.48 6.53
N ALA A 70 -14.21 -3.49 6.56
CA ALA A 70 -13.85 -4.82 7.09
C ALA A 70 -12.73 -5.50 6.29
N ILE A 71 -12.77 -5.39 4.95
CA ILE A 71 -11.72 -5.93 4.08
C ILE A 71 -10.40 -5.20 4.33
N LEU A 72 -10.41 -3.86 4.34
CA LEU A 72 -9.21 -3.05 4.54
C LEU A 72 -8.60 -3.28 5.93
N GLN A 73 -9.44 -3.40 6.95
CA GLN A 73 -9.02 -3.77 8.31
C GLN A 73 -8.38 -5.17 8.32
N SER A 74 -9.05 -6.18 7.79
CA SER A 74 -8.52 -7.56 7.78
C SER A 74 -7.18 -7.67 7.04
N ALA A 75 -7.02 -6.93 5.94
CA ALA A 75 -5.78 -6.88 5.17
C ALA A 75 -4.67 -6.17 5.94
N GLY A 76 -4.97 -5.00 6.54
CA GLY A 76 -4.03 -4.27 7.38
C GLY A 76 -3.59 -5.06 8.61
N GLU A 77 -4.53 -5.72 9.29
CA GLU A 77 -4.25 -6.60 10.42
C GLU A 77 -3.33 -7.75 10.03
N ALA A 78 -3.60 -8.41 8.89
CA ALA A 78 -2.77 -9.50 8.41
C ALA A 78 -1.35 -9.03 8.07
N GLN A 79 -1.22 -7.84 7.46
CA GLN A 79 0.08 -7.27 7.11
C GLN A 79 0.90 -6.94 8.36
N VAL A 80 0.34 -6.20 9.31
CA VAL A 80 1.04 -5.83 10.55
C VAL A 80 1.33 -7.06 11.40
N ARG A 81 0.43 -8.05 11.46
CA ARG A 81 0.69 -9.32 12.15
C ARG A 81 1.90 -10.05 11.60
N ARG A 82 2.08 -10.12 10.27
CA ARG A 82 3.28 -10.74 9.66
C ARG A 82 4.56 -9.97 9.98
N VAL A 83 4.49 -8.64 10.14
CA VAL A 83 5.65 -7.83 10.57
C VAL A 83 6.00 -8.19 12.01
N ILE A 84 5.01 -8.16 12.91
CA ILE A 84 5.16 -8.50 14.32
C ILE A 84 5.72 -9.93 14.50
N GLU A 85 5.16 -10.91 13.79
CA GLU A 85 5.62 -12.31 13.86
C GLU A 85 7.10 -12.44 13.43
N ARG A 86 7.51 -11.73 12.37
CA ARG A 86 8.91 -11.70 11.94
C ARG A 86 9.82 -11.04 12.96
N GLU A 87 9.37 -9.96 13.62
CA GLU A 87 10.16 -9.33 14.68
C GLU A 87 10.25 -10.24 15.91
N PHE A 88 9.20 -10.97 16.28
CA PHE A 88 9.26 -11.96 17.35
C PHE A 88 10.25 -13.09 17.06
N VAL A 89 10.26 -13.63 15.85
CA VAL A 89 11.25 -14.64 15.45
C VAL A 89 12.66 -14.07 15.54
N ARG A 90 12.89 -12.85 15.04
CA ARG A 90 14.20 -12.19 15.13
C ARG A 90 14.63 -11.95 16.57
N VAL A 91 13.73 -11.47 17.43
CA VAL A 91 14.01 -11.27 18.85
C VAL A 91 14.32 -12.60 19.53
N ASN A 92 13.58 -13.66 19.22
CA ASN A 92 13.86 -14.98 19.76
C ASN A 92 15.24 -15.50 19.32
N ASP A 93 15.62 -15.31 18.05
CA ASP A 93 16.94 -15.70 17.55
C ASP A 93 18.07 -14.91 18.21
N THR A 94 17.85 -13.61 18.47
CA THR A 94 18.78 -12.76 19.22
C THR A 94 18.89 -13.21 20.67
N ILE A 95 17.76 -13.39 21.37
CA ILE A 95 17.72 -13.88 22.76
C ILE A 95 18.41 -15.25 22.87
N ALA A 96 18.14 -16.18 21.96
CA ALA A 96 18.75 -17.51 21.97
C ALA A 96 20.27 -17.44 21.77
N ARG A 97 20.75 -16.51 20.94
CA ARG A 97 22.18 -16.26 20.74
C ARG A 97 22.82 -15.63 21.97
N ASP A 98 22.22 -14.58 22.51
CA ASP A 98 22.79 -13.77 23.59
C ASP A 98 22.72 -14.50 24.94
N LEU A 99 21.58 -15.14 25.25
CA LEU A 99 21.47 -16.04 26.41
C LEU A 99 22.35 -17.28 26.26
N GLY A 100 22.60 -17.73 25.03
CA GLY A 100 23.54 -18.82 24.76
C GLY A 100 24.99 -18.47 25.15
N HIS A 101 25.36 -17.19 25.06
CA HIS A 101 26.71 -16.70 25.40
C HIS A 101 26.82 -16.18 26.84
N TYR A 102 25.71 -15.84 27.47
CA TYR A 102 25.69 -15.31 28.83
C TYR A 102 26.41 -16.20 29.87
N PRO A 103 26.24 -17.53 29.93
CA PRO A 103 26.98 -18.38 30.87
C PRO A 103 28.50 -18.32 30.67
N THR A 104 28.96 -18.20 29.42
CA THR A 104 30.39 -18.11 29.11
C THR A 104 30.97 -16.75 29.50
N LEU A 105 30.24 -15.66 29.24
CA LEU A 105 30.59 -14.31 29.69
C LEU A 105 30.62 -14.23 31.22
N HIS A 106 29.60 -14.77 31.88
CA HIS A 106 29.55 -14.82 33.34
C HIS A 106 30.74 -15.58 33.93
N ARG A 107 31.08 -16.74 33.34
CA ARG A 107 32.27 -17.51 33.74
C ARG A 107 33.57 -16.74 33.49
N GLN A 108 33.74 -16.10 32.34
CA GLN A 108 34.94 -15.31 32.02
C GLN A 108 35.13 -14.14 33.00
N VAL A 109 34.05 -13.41 33.30
CA VAL A 109 34.08 -12.33 34.29
C VAL A 109 34.43 -12.89 35.66
N SER A 110 33.79 -13.98 36.10
CA SER A 110 34.08 -14.61 37.39
C SER A 110 35.53 -15.10 37.49
N ASP A 111 36.04 -15.79 36.46
CA ASP A 111 37.42 -16.29 36.41
C ASP A 111 38.44 -15.13 36.42
N THR A 112 38.12 -14.03 35.72
CA THR A 112 38.97 -12.83 35.67
C THR A 112 38.98 -12.10 37.02
N VAL A 113 37.82 -12.02 37.69
CA VAL A 113 37.70 -11.42 39.03
C VAL A 113 38.43 -12.26 40.07
N SER A 114 38.30 -13.59 40.06
CA SER A 114 39.07 -14.46 40.99
C SER A 114 40.58 -14.35 40.78
N ARG A 115 41.05 -14.29 39.52
CA ARG A 115 42.48 -14.05 39.24
C ARG A 115 42.95 -12.70 39.74
N LEU A 116 42.11 -11.67 39.57
CA LEU A 116 42.39 -10.34 40.07
C LEU A 116 42.48 -10.33 41.61
N GLU A 117 41.60 -11.02 42.31
CA GLU A 117 41.66 -11.18 43.77
C GLU A 117 42.93 -11.94 44.21
N ASP A 118 43.29 -13.03 43.53
CA ASP A 118 44.51 -13.79 43.82
C ASP A 118 45.78 -12.95 43.64
N ASP A 119 45.88 -12.21 42.52
CA ASP A 119 47.01 -11.34 42.24
C ASP A 119 47.05 -10.14 43.21
N TYR A 120 45.88 -9.62 43.62
CA TYR A 120 45.80 -8.60 44.66
C TYR A 120 46.32 -9.11 46.01
N ASN A 121 45.88 -10.29 46.43
CA ASN A 121 46.30 -10.92 47.69
C ASN A 121 47.81 -11.19 47.71
N ARG A 122 48.39 -11.63 46.57
CA ARG A 122 49.84 -11.82 46.41
C ARG A 122 50.63 -10.52 46.39
N ALA A 123 50.03 -9.40 45.99
CA ALA A 123 50.67 -8.09 46.01
C ALA A 123 50.73 -7.49 47.42
N ILE A 124 49.80 -7.89 48.30
CA ILE A 124 49.70 -7.47 49.71
C ILE A 124 50.79 -8.13 50.59
N ASP A 125 51.42 -9.22 50.14
CA ASP A 125 52.36 -10.00 50.95
C ASP A 125 53.45 -9.11 51.56
N THR A 126 53.56 -9.19 52.89
CA THR A 126 54.11 -8.16 53.76
C THR A 126 55.61 -7.90 53.55
N PRO A 127 56.09 -6.66 53.81
CA PRO A 127 57.52 -6.36 53.88
C PRO A 127 58.25 -7.41 54.73
N PRO A 128 59.46 -7.86 54.34
CA PRO A 128 60.23 -8.80 55.15
C PRO A 128 60.30 -8.27 56.59
N SER A 129 59.92 -9.12 57.55
CA SER A 129 59.92 -8.77 58.98
C SER A 129 61.26 -8.14 59.37
N PRO A 130 61.25 -7.10 60.23
CA PRO A 130 62.50 -6.50 60.70
C PRO A 130 63.42 -7.59 61.25
N PRO A 131 64.67 -7.65 60.80
CA PRO A 131 65.51 -8.82 61.01
C PRO A 131 65.82 -9.02 62.50
N ALA A 132 65.88 -10.29 62.92
CA ALA A 132 66.12 -10.71 64.31
C ALA A 132 67.45 -10.21 64.93
N TRP A 133 68.34 -9.61 64.13
CA TRP A 133 69.58 -9.04 64.63
C TRP A 133 69.38 -7.73 65.41
N LEU A 134 68.23 -7.05 65.32
CA LEU A 134 67.94 -5.87 66.14
C LEU A 134 68.02 -6.19 67.65
N GLU A 135 67.59 -7.39 68.05
CA GLU A 135 67.74 -7.89 69.42
C GLU A 135 69.20 -8.27 69.74
N VAL A 136 69.94 -8.78 68.76
CA VAL A 136 71.36 -9.14 68.89
C VAL A 136 72.26 -7.91 69.01
N VAL A 137 71.93 -6.82 68.32
CA VAL A 137 72.66 -5.55 68.41
C VAL A 137 72.41 -4.87 69.76
N ASN A 138 71.18 -4.90 70.28
CA ASN A 138 70.87 -4.37 71.61
C ASN A 138 71.58 -5.16 72.73
N THR A 139 71.66 -6.48 72.62
CA THR A 139 72.34 -7.34 73.60
C THR A 139 73.87 -7.20 73.57
N VAL A 140 74.46 -6.95 72.40
CA VAL A 140 75.91 -6.68 72.26
C VAL A 140 76.27 -5.24 72.67
N ALA A 141 75.41 -4.26 72.40
CA ALA A 141 75.64 -2.86 72.79
C ALA A 141 75.67 -2.67 74.32
N SER A 142 75.07 -3.58 75.09
CA SER A 142 75.12 -3.61 76.56
C SER A 142 76.40 -4.18 77.18
N ILE A 143 77.37 -4.65 76.38
CA ILE A 143 78.65 -5.21 76.88
C ILE A 143 79.66 -4.08 77.18
N PRO A 144 80.30 -4.02 78.38
CA PRO A 144 81.24 -2.95 78.72
C PRO A 144 82.48 -2.91 77.83
N ARG A 145 82.81 -1.74 77.28
CA ARG A 145 83.97 -1.53 76.41
C ARG A 145 85.24 -1.31 77.24
N ASN A 146 85.87 -2.39 77.71
CA ASN A 146 87.27 -2.32 78.15
C ASN A 146 88.16 -2.50 76.91
N GLY A 147 89.15 -1.62 76.71
CA GLY A 147 89.86 -1.40 75.44
C GLY A 147 90.80 -2.53 74.99
N ASP A 148 90.25 -3.74 74.85
CA ASP A 148 90.95 -4.94 74.41
C ASP A 148 90.87 -5.05 72.86
N PRO A 149 92.00 -5.21 72.14
CA PRO A 149 92.02 -5.29 70.67
C PRO A 149 91.12 -6.39 70.08
N ALA A 150 90.84 -7.45 70.84
CA ALA A 150 89.91 -8.51 70.46
C ALA A 150 88.44 -8.04 70.42
N ALA A 151 88.02 -7.18 71.35
CA ALA A 151 86.65 -6.65 71.42
C ALA A 151 86.36 -5.67 70.28
N VAL A 152 87.35 -4.83 69.92
CA VAL A 152 87.25 -3.92 68.76
C VAL A 152 87.10 -4.72 67.47
N LYS A 153 87.86 -5.80 67.30
CA LYS A 153 87.77 -6.69 66.13
C LYS A 153 86.43 -7.42 66.03
N ILE A 154 85.82 -7.76 67.16
CA ILE A 154 84.47 -8.36 67.21
C ILE A 154 83.40 -7.32 66.85
N LEU A 155 83.48 -6.10 67.40
CA LEU A 155 82.58 -4.99 67.07
C LEU A 155 82.65 -4.62 65.58
N ASP A 156 83.85 -4.57 65.00
CA ASP A 156 84.07 -4.29 63.57
C ASP A 156 83.50 -5.41 62.69
N ARG A 157 83.64 -6.67 63.11
CA ARG A 157 83.04 -7.82 62.41
C ARG A 157 81.52 -7.84 62.51
N ILE A 158 80.97 -7.42 63.66
CA ILE A 158 79.52 -7.24 63.87
C ILE A 158 78.99 -6.10 62.99
N GLN A 159 79.68 -4.95 62.93
CA GLN A 159 79.33 -3.85 62.04
C GLN A 159 79.35 -4.29 60.57
N GLN A 160 80.37 -5.01 60.11
CA GLN A 160 80.41 -5.54 58.74
C GLN A 160 79.27 -6.53 58.47
N THR A 161 78.95 -7.44 59.39
CA THR A 161 77.81 -8.35 59.23
C THR A 161 76.47 -7.61 59.27
N LEU A 162 76.37 -6.52 60.03
CA LEU A 162 75.19 -5.67 60.14
C LEU A 162 74.96 -4.90 58.84
N GLU A 163 76.00 -4.28 58.29
CA GLU A 163 75.95 -3.58 56.99
C GLU A 163 75.66 -4.56 55.85
N GLY A 164 76.22 -5.78 55.90
CA GLY A 164 75.92 -6.86 54.95
C GLY A 164 74.46 -7.30 55.00
N ALA A 165 73.94 -7.62 56.19
CA ALA A 165 72.55 -8.02 56.38
C ALA A 165 71.55 -6.88 56.10
N HIS A 166 71.90 -5.64 56.41
CA HIS A 166 71.08 -4.47 56.06
C HIS A 166 70.99 -4.29 54.54
N ARG A 167 72.11 -4.42 53.81
CA ARG A 167 72.09 -4.43 52.34
C ARG A 167 71.24 -5.57 51.79
N GLU A 168 71.37 -6.77 52.34
CA GLU A 168 70.61 -7.94 51.90
C GLU A 168 69.09 -7.77 52.12
N THR A 169 68.68 -7.29 53.30
CA THR A 169 67.27 -7.00 53.61
C THR A 169 66.70 -5.85 52.76
N MET A 170 67.49 -4.81 52.50
CA MET A 170 67.10 -3.71 51.61
C MET A 170 66.94 -4.18 50.16
N ASP A 171 67.86 -5.00 49.66
CA ASP A 171 67.77 -5.60 48.33
C ASP A 171 66.56 -6.55 48.23
N ALA A 172 66.28 -7.33 49.28
CA ALA A 172 65.09 -8.17 49.36
C ALA A 172 63.80 -7.34 49.37
N TYR A 173 63.75 -6.25 50.13
CA TYR A 173 62.63 -5.31 50.16
C TYR A 173 62.40 -4.64 48.80
N ILE A 174 63.46 -4.14 48.16
CA ILE A 174 63.38 -3.53 46.82
C ILE A 174 62.90 -4.56 45.79
N LYS A 175 63.38 -5.80 45.83
CA LYS A 175 62.93 -6.89 44.95
C LYS A 175 61.46 -7.22 45.18
N ALA A 176 61.03 -7.37 46.44
CA ALA A 176 59.63 -7.63 46.80
C ALA A 176 58.71 -6.49 46.34
N SER A 177 59.08 -5.24 46.60
CA SER A 177 58.31 -4.06 46.16
C SER A 177 58.21 -3.98 44.64
N ARG A 178 59.31 -4.21 43.90
CA ARG A 178 59.28 -4.30 42.42
C ARG A 178 58.35 -5.42 41.94
N GLN A 179 58.33 -6.55 42.64
CA GLN A 179 57.47 -7.67 42.30
C GLN A 179 55.98 -7.34 42.54
N SER A 180 55.63 -6.74 43.68
CA SER A 180 54.26 -6.27 43.94
C SER A 180 53.81 -5.21 42.95
N HIS A 181 54.68 -4.23 42.60
CA HIS A 181 54.36 -3.23 41.57
C HIS A 181 54.19 -3.84 40.18
N LYS A 182 55.00 -4.85 39.83
CA LYS A 182 54.85 -5.59 38.57
C LYS A 182 53.52 -6.35 38.54
N LEU A 183 53.12 -6.96 39.66
CA LEU A 183 51.86 -7.69 39.80
C LEU A 183 50.65 -6.76 39.69
N LEU A 184 50.68 -5.61 40.38
CA LEU A 184 49.69 -4.54 40.25
C LEU A 184 49.60 -4.02 38.81
N GLY A 185 50.75 -3.88 38.12
CA GLY A 185 50.80 -3.51 36.70
C GLY A 185 50.13 -4.55 35.79
N SER A 186 50.29 -5.84 36.08
CA SER A 186 49.63 -6.92 35.32
C SER A 186 48.12 -7.04 35.57
N MET A 187 47.58 -6.42 36.63
CA MET A 187 46.13 -6.39 36.90
C MET A 187 45.36 -5.39 36.04
N GLN A 188 46.02 -4.34 35.52
CA GLN A 188 45.40 -3.35 34.65
C GLN A 188 44.68 -3.94 33.41
N PRO A 189 45.28 -4.86 32.64
CA PRO A 189 44.59 -5.50 31.52
C PRO A 189 43.40 -6.37 31.96
N LEU A 190 43.44 -7.02 33.14
CA LEU A 190 42.32 -7.81 33.67
C LEU A 190 41.10 -6.92 33.96
N TRP A 191 41.33 -5.75 34.59
CA TRP A 191 40.27 -4.75 34.79
C TRP A 191 39.66 -4.24 33.48
N ARG A 192 40.50 -3.99 32.47
CA ARG A 192 40.02 -3.62 31.13
C ARG A 192 39.19 -4.74 30.49
N GLN A 193 39.56 -6.00 30.70
CA GLN A 193 38.84 -7.15 30.18
C GLN A 193 37.45 -7.28 30.81
N VAL A 194 37.34 -7.17 32.14
CA VAL A 194 36.03 -7.15 32.84
C VAL A 194 35.15 -6.02 32.31
N GLY A 195 35.73 -4.82 32.14
CA GLY A 195 35.01 -3.68 31.57
C GLY A 195 34.51 -3.94 30.14
N ALA A 196 35.34 -4.54 29.29
CA ALA A 196 34.98 -4.89 27.92
C ALA A 196 33.86 -5.94 27.86
N ASP A 197 33.89 -6.95 28.75
CA ASP A 197 32.88 -8.00 28.79
C ASP A 197 31.53 -7.48 29.34
N LEU A 198 31.55 -6.62 30.36
CA LEU A 198 30.34 -5.91 30.83
C LEU A 198 29.78 -4.96 29.75
N GLN A 199 30.64 -4.33 28.96
CA GLN A 199 30.22 -3.48 27.85
C GLN A 199 29.52 -4.26 26.74
N LYS A 200 29.94 -5.50 26.46
CA LYS A 200 29.22 -6.40 25.54
C LYS A 200 27.81 -6.70 26.05
N VAL A 201 27.69 -7.12 27.32
CA VAL A 201 26.38 -7.39 27.94
C VAL A 201 25.47 -6.16 27.88
N LYS A 202 26.01 -4.97 28.15
CA LYS A 202 25.27 -3.71 28.00
C LYS A 202 24.74 -3.53 26.57
N HIS A 203 25.59 -3.73 25.57
CA HIS A 203 25.20 -3.59 24.17
C HIS A 203 24.12 -4.59 23.75
N ASP A 204 24.23 -5.84 24.22
CA ASP A 204 23.24 -6.89 23.93
C ASP A 204 21.87 -6.53 24.54
N VAL A 205 21.86 -6.01 25.78
CA VAL A 205 20.63 -5.53 26.44
C VAL A 205 20.04 -4.30 25.73
N GLU A 206 20.86 -3.33 25.35
CA GLU A 206 20.41 -2.14 24.59
C GLU A 206 19.81 -2.55 23.23
N SER A 207 20.40 -3.53 22.54
CA SER A 207 19.84 -4.03 21.27
C SER A 207 18.50 -4.74 21.48
N LEU A 208 18.34 -5.46 22.60
CA LEU A 208 17.07 -6.10 22.92
C LEU A 208 15.97 -5.07 23.24
N GLU A 209 16.31 -4.00 23.96
CA GLU A 209 15.40 -2.89 24.27
C GLU A 209 14.94 -2.18 23.00
N GLU A 210 15.85 -1.85 22.09
CA GLU A 210 15.53 -1.23 20.79
C GLU A 210 14.55 -2.10 19.98
N ARG A 211 14.79 -3.41 19.93
CA ARG A 211 13.90 -4.35 19.23
C ARG A 211 12.53 -4.47 19.91
N ALA A 212 12.47 -4.45 21.24
CA ALA A 212 11.22 -4.46 21.98
C ALA A 212 10.40 -3.19 21.68
N ALA A 213 11.05 -2.02 21.58
CA ALA A 213 10.40 -0.77 21.22
C ALA A 213 9.78 -0.80 19.81
N VAL A 214 10.48 -1.38 18.83
CA VAL A 214 9.94 -1.57 17.47
C VAL A 214 8.71 -2.49 17.46
N ILE A 215 8.71 -3.56 18.26
CA ILE A 215 7.54 -4.43 18.41
C ILE A 215 6.37 -3.66 19.03
N ASP A 216 6.63 -2.81 20.03
CA ASP A 216 5.59 -2.01 20.69
C ASP A 216 4.95 -0.99 19.74
N GLU A 217 5.75 -0.36 18.87
CA GLU A 217 5.25 0.52 17.81
C GLU A 217 4.30 -0.23 16.86
N HIS A 218 4.72 -1.39 16.36
CA HIS A 218 3.87 -2.22 15.51
C HIS A 218 2.65 -2.77 16.24
N MET A 219 2.75 -3.07 17.53
CA MET A 219 1.63 -3.53 18.34
C MET A 219 0.62 -2.40 18.57
N THR A 220 1.09 -1.17 18.75
CA THR A 220 0.24 0.03 18.83
C THR A 220 -0.51 0.25 17.52
N GLU A 221 0.19 0.15 16.38
CA GLU A 221 -0.45 0.22 15.07
C GLU A 221 -1.47 -0.91 14.87
N TYR A 222 -1.14 -2.14 15.28
CA TYR A 222 -2.05 -3.28 15.23
C TYR A 222 -3.33 -3.05 16.05
N GLN A 223 -3.21 -2.54 17.27
CA GLN A 223 -4.35 -2.19 18.12
C GLN A 223 -5.19 -1.05 17.51
N ALA A 224 -4.54 -0.03 16.94
CA ALA A 224 -5.24 1.08 16.28
C ALA A 224 -6.06 0.62 15.06
N ILE A 225 -5.55 -0.35 14.30
CA ILE A 225 -6.26 -0.99 13.18
C ILE A 225 -7.41 -1.87 13.71
N ARG A 226 -7.15 -2.69 14.74
CA ARG A 226 -8.14 -3.60 15.33
C ARG A 226 -9.32 -2.86 15.95
N ASN A 227 -9.07 -1.70 16.54
CA ASN A 227 -10.09 -0.82 17.11
C ASN A 227 -10.79 0.06 16.03
N SER A 228 -10.50 -0.15 14.75
CA SER A 228 -11.06 0.59 13.61
C SER A 228 -10.94 2.11 13.76
N SER A 229 -9.85 2.60 14.36
CA SER A 229 -9.64 4.03 14.58
C SER A 229 -9.64 4.80 13.26
N GLU A 230 -10.26 5.99 13.24
CA GLU A 230 -10.39 6.79 12.01
C GLU A 230 -9.04 7.13 11.38
N ALA A 231 -8.05 7.46 12.21
CA ALA A 231 -6.68 7.76 11.76
C ALA A 231 -6.01 6.54 11.10
N ALA A 232 -6.11 5.34 11.69
CA ALA A 232 -5.54 4.13 11.11
C ALA A 232 -6.23 3.74 9.81
N MET A 233 -7.56 3.83 9.75
CA MET A 233 -8.32 3.53 8.52
C MET A 233 -8.01 4.53 7.39
N SER A 234 -7.86 5.81 7.73
CA SER A 234 -7.43 6.85 6.78
C SER A 234 -6.02 6.57 6.25
N LYS A 235 -5.07 6.23 7.13
CA LYS A 235 -3.69 5.84 6.76
C LYS A 235 -3.68 4.63 5.81
N LEU A 236 -4.44 3.57 6.13
CA LEU A 236 -4.56 2.38 5.28
C LEU A 236 -5.19 2.69 3.91
N THR A 237 -6.20 3.55 3.88
CA THR A 237 -6.87 3.97 2.65
C THR A 237 -5.92 4.76 1.75
N SER A 238 -5.21 5.75 2.34
CA SER A 238 -4.22 6.55 1.63
C SER A 238 -3.06 5.69 1.14
N SER A 239 -2.58 4.75 1.95
CA SER A 239 -1.51 3.83 1.57
C SER A 239 -1.91 2.95 0.38
N SER A 240 -3.14 2.40 0.40
CA SER A 240 -3.68 1.61 -0.71
C SER A 240 -3.80 2.42 -2.00
N LEU A 241 -4.21 3.70 -1.91
CA LEU A 241 -4.28 4.61 -3.06
C LEU A 241 -2.89 4.86 -3.66
N THR A 242 -1.90 5.20 -2.83
CA THR A 242 -0.53 5.41 -3.28
C THR A 242 0.03 4.14 -3.93
N GLN A 243 -0.20 2.97 -3.31
CA GLN A 243 0.20 1.68 -3.85
C GLN A 243 -0.45 1.39 -5.21
N PHE A 244 -1.73 1.72 -5.41
CA PHE A 244 -2.43 1.58 -6.69
C PHE A 244 -1.76 2.39 -7.80
N PHE A 245 -1.42 3.66 -7.53
CA PHE A 245 -0.77 4.51 -8.53
C PHE A 245 0.66 4.06 -8.84
N ILE A 246 1.45 3.73 -7.82
CA ILE A 246 2.84 3.28 -8.02
C ILE A 246 2.84 1.95 -8.79
N SER A 247 2.06 0.96 -8.34
CA SER A 247 2.00 -0.34 -9.02
C SER A 247 1.40 -0.24 -10.42
N GLY A 248 0.39 0.61 -10.62
CA GLY A 248 -0.20 0.88 -11.93
C GLY A 248 0.79 1.53 -12.90
N LEU A 249 1.58 2.51 -12.45
CA LEU A 249 2.65 3.12 -13.26
C LEU A 249 3.68 2.08 -13.69
N VAL A 250 4.15 1.25 -12.76
CA VAL A 250 5.11 0.19 -13.07
C VAL A 250 4.51 -0.84 -14.02
N LEU A 251 3.22 -1.17 -13.87
CA LEU A 251 2.52 -2.08 -14.79
C LEU A 251 2.38 -1.49 -16.21
N VAL A 252 2.19 -0.17 -16.35
CA VAL A 252 2.22 0.50 -17.66
C VAL A 252 3.60 0.40 -18.30
N ILE A 253 4.67 0.60 -17.52
CA ILE A 253 6.05 0.42 -18.01
C ILE A 253 6.29 -1.03 -18.45
N ALA A 254 5.78 -1.99 -17.68
CA ALA A 254 5.82 -3.41 -18.04
C ALA A 254 5.09 -3.73 -19.35
N VAL A 255 3.90 -3.18 -19.55
CA VAL A 255 3.15 -3.31 -20.81
C VAL A 255 3.96 -2.74 -21.97
N MET A 256 4.62 -1.59 -21.79
CA MET A 256 5.54 -1.04 -22.81
C MET A 256 6.72 -1.97 -23.08
N GLY A 257 7.32 -2.58 -22.05
CA GLY A 257 8.34 -3.61 -22.21
C GLY A 257 7.84 -4.81 -23.01
N GLY A 258 6.61 -5.26 -22.76
CA GLY A 258 5.96 -6.34 -23.49
C GLY A 258 5.68 -5.98 -24.95
N LEU A 259 5.30 -4.73 -25.23
CA LEU A 259 5.14 -4.23 -26.61
C LEU A 259 6.47 -4.19 -27.36
N ILE A 260 7.56 -3.79 -26.70
CA ILE A 260 8.91 -3.83 -27.29
C ILE A 260 9.29 -5.28 -27.61
N ASN A 261 9.08 -6.20 -26.66
CA ASN A 261 9.33 -7.63 -26.85
C ASN A 261 8.50 -8.19 -28.03
N PHE A 262 7.20 -7.86 -28.10
CA PHE A 262 6.34 -8.22 -29.23
C PHE A 262 6.88 -7.73 -30.57
N GLN A 263 7.38 -6.48 -30.64
CA GLN A 263 7.96 -5.93 -31.87
C GLN A 263 9.32 -6.56 -32.24
N LEU A 264 10.08 -7.08 -31.28
CA LEU A 264 11.30 -7.86 -31.56
C LEU A 264 10.95 -9.19 -32.25
N ILE A 265 9.83 -9.81 -31.86
CA ILE A 265 9.49 -11.19 -32.23
C ILE A 265 8.56 -11.27 -33.45
N ALA A 266 7.59 -10.37 -33.58
CA ALA A 266 6.48 -10.52 -34.53
C ALA A 266 6.94 -10.59 -36.00
N MET A 267 7.95 -9.81 -36.37
CA MET A 267 8.44 -9.79 -37.77
C MET A 267 9.15 -11.10 -38.17
N PRO A 268 10.17 -11.60 -37.45
CA PRO A 268 10.74 -12.94 -37.70
C PRO A 268 9.69 -14.05 -37.72
N MET A 269 8.71 -14.00 -36.80
CA MET A 269 7.63 -15.00 -36.76
C MET A 269 6.73 -14.95 -37.99
N SER A 270 6.55 -13.78 -38.62
CA SER A 270 5.82 -13.67 -39.88
C SER A 270 6.51 -14.38 -41.04
N GLU A 271 7.84 -14.45 -41.05
CA GLU A 271 8.55 -15.23 -42.07
C GLU A 271 8.49 -16.74 -41.77
N MET A 272 8.58 -17.13 -40.50
CA MET A 272 8.62 -18.55 -40.12
C MET A 272 7.24 -19.25 -40.17
N VAL A 273 6.17 -18.55 -39.78
CA VAL A 273 4.83 -19.13 -39.64
C VAL A 273 3.90 -18.72 -40.80
N GLY A 274 4.37 -17.82 -41.67
CA GLY A 274 3.66 -17.33 -42.85
C GLY A 274 2.89 -16.04 -42.58
N GLY A 275 3.43 -14.91 -43.06
CA GLY A 275 2.94 -13.56 -42.78
C GLY A 275 1.66 -13.19 -43.53
N THR A 276 1.28 -14.01 -44.51
CA THR A 276 0.01 -13.94 -45.24
C THR A 276 -1.05 -14.89 -44.69
N SER A 277 -0.71 -15.70 -43.69
CA SER A 277 -1.65 -16.57 -43.00
C SER A 277 -2.42 -15.78 -41.94
N TYR A 278 -3.74 -15.84 -41.99
CA TYR A 278 -4.64 -15.18 -41.04
C TYR A 278 -5.50 -16.22 -40.33
N ILE A 279 -5.70 -16.01 -39.02
CA ILE A 279 -6.68 -16.74 -38.22
C ILE A 279 -7.74 -15.72 -37.81
N GLY A 280 -8.90 -15.75 -38.48
CA GLY A 280 -9.94 -14.73 -38.32
C GLY A 280 -9.46 -13.36 -38.80
N ALA A 281 -9.42 -12.37 -37.90
CA ALA A 281 -9.03 -10.99 -38.23
C ALA A 281 -7.56 -10.65 -37.92
N MET A 282 -6.80 -11.57 -37.30
CA MET A 282 -5.40 -11.34 -36.89
C MET A 282 -4.45 -12.21 -37.71
N LYS A 283 -3.21 -11.72 -37.93
CA LYS A 283 -2.15 -12.51 -38.58
C LYS A 283 -1.71 -13.63 -37.65
N THR A 284 -1.41 -14.80 -38.23
CA THR A 284 -0.92 -15.96 -37.45
C THR A 284 0.40 -15.64 -36.74
N SER A 285 1.25 -14.78 -37.32
CA SER A 285 2.48 -14.28 -36.70
C SER A 285 2.25 -13.53 -35.40
N ASP A 286 1.22 -12.68 -35.36
CA ASP A 286 0.92 -11.83 -34.21
C ASP A 286 0.38 -12.68 -33.06
N ILE A 287 -0.44 -13.69 -33.39
CA ILE A 287 -0.93 -14.67 -32.42
C ILE A 287 0.24 -15.48 -31.85
N ALA A 288 1.16 -15.96 -32.70
CA ALA A 288 2.29 -16.75 -32.25
C ALA A 288 3.24 -15.95 -31.32
N ALA A 289 3.54 -14.69 -31.67
CA ALA A 289 4.33 -13.81 -30.81
C ALA A 289 3.64 -13.55 -29.46
N LEU A 290 2.32 -13.31 -29.47
CA LEU A 290 1.55 -13.08 -28.25
C LEU A 290 1.48 -14.33 -27.36
N VAL A 291 1.40 -15.53 -27.94
CA VAL A 291 1.45 -16.80 -27.18
C VAL A 291 2.79 -16.99 -26.48
N ILE A 292 3.90 -16.68 -27.13
CA ILE A 292 5.24 -16.76 -26.51
C ILE A 292 5.29 -15.86 -25.27
N ILE A 293 4.92 -14.59 -25.43
CA ILE A 293 4.90 -13.60 -24.34
C ILE A 293 3.96 -14.02 -23.20
N LEU A 294 2.78 -14.56 -23.53
CA LEU A 294 1.84 -15.04 -22.51
C LEU A 294 2.40 -16.22 -21.71
N VAL A 295 3.02 -17.19 -22.39
CA VAL A 295 3.66 -18.33 -21.72
C VAL A 295 4.79 -17.84 -20.83
N GLU A 296 5.56 -16.88 -21.30
CA GLU A 296 6.68 -16.30 -20.58
C GLU A 296 6.24 -15.54 -19.32
N ILE A 297 5.24 -14.66 -19.42
CA ILE A 297 4.62 -13.98 -18.26
C ILE A 297 4.07 -15.02 -17.27
N ALA A 298 3.42 -16.08 -17.76
CA ALA A 298 2.91 -17.15 -16.90
C ALA A 298 4.04 -17.90 -16.18
N MET A 299 5.12 -18.27 -16.87
CA MET A 299 6.28 -18.93 -16.27
C MET A 299 6.99 -18.02 -15.27
N GLY A 300 7.10 -16.73 -15.57
CA GLY A 300 7.66 -15.72 -14.67
C GLY A 300 6.85 -15.58 -13.38
N LEU A 301 5.52 -15.55 -13.51
CA LEU A 301 4.62 -15.52 -12.36
C LEU A 301 4.74 -16.78 -11.51
N PHE A 302 4.80 -17.98 -12.12
CA PHE A 302 5.03 -19.22 -11.37
C PHE A 302 6.41 -19.25 -10.69
N LEU A 303 7.44 -18.70 -11.33
CA LEU A 303 8.79 -18.62 -10.76
C LEU A 303 8.80 -17.74 -9.50
N LEU A 304 8.22 -16.53 -9.56
CA LEU A 304 8.19 -15.63 -8.40
C LEU A 304 7.32 -16.14 -7.26
N GLU A 305 6.21 -16.81 -7.58
CA GLU A 305 5.36 -17.46 -6.59
C GLU A 305 6.09 -18.62 -5.90
N SER A 306 6.84 -19.42 -6.67
CA SER A 306 7.65 -20.52 -6.13
C SER A 306 8.79 -20.01 -5.24
N LEU A 307 9.32 -18.82 -5.54
CA LEU A 307 10.33 -18.15 -4.72
C LEU A 307 9.74 -17.46 -3.47
N ARG A 308 8.40 -17.46 -3.30
CA ARG A 308 7.68 -16.74 -2.24
C ARG A 308 7.96 -15.23 -2.23
N ILE A 309 8.29 -14.67 -3.39
CA ILE A 309 8.39 -13.23 -3.57
C ILE A 309 6.96 -12.68 -3.71
N THR A 310 6.13 -13.36 -4.49
CA THR A 310 4.70 -13.05 -4.63
C THR A 310 3.80 -14.05 -3.92
N HIS A 311 2.57 -13.64 -3.61
CA HIS A 311 1.55 -14.47 -2.94
C HIS A 311 0.21 -14.44 -3.69
N LEU A 312 0.25 -14.55 -5.01
CA LEU A 312 -0.95 -14.58 -5.85
C LEU A 312 -1.69 -15.92 -5.76
N PHE A 313 -0.99 -17.02 -5.50
CA PHE A 313 -1.52 -18.38 -5.50
C PHE A 313 -1.17 -19.09 -4.18
N PRO A 314 -2.02 -18.99 -3.14
CA PRO A 314 -1.73 -19.55 -1.81
C PRO A 314 -1.47 -21.07 -1.80
N ILE A 315 -1.98 -21.79 -2.81
CA ILE A 315 -1.72 -23.22 -3.00
C ILE A 315 -0.23 -23.49 -3.19
N ILE A 316 0.49 -22.64 -3.95
CA ILE A 316 1.92 -22.82 -4.23
C ILE A 316 2.77 -22.57 -2.99
N GLY A 317 2.40 -21.58 -2.18
CA GLY A 317 3.10 -21.27 -0.92
C GLY A 317 3.07 -22.42 0.10
N SER A 318 1.99 -23.21 0.11
CA SER A 318 1.79 -24.34 1.02
C SER A 318 2.33 -25.69 0.49
N MET A 319 2.92 -25.72 -0.70
CA MET A 319 3.52 -26.93 -1.26
C MET A 319 4.81 -27.34 -0.51
N ASP A 320 5.07 -28.65 -0.49
CA ASP A 320 6.31 -29.22 0.03
C ASP A 320 7.55 -28.63 -0.69
N ASP A 321 8.63 -28.42 0.07
CA ASP A 321 9.84 -27.72 -0.35
C ASP A 321 10.50 -28.38 -1.58
N ARG A 322 10.40 -29.71 -1.68
CA ARG A 322 10.96 -30.48 -2.80
C ARG A 322 10.24 -30.15 -4.11
N VAL A 323 8.92 -30.13 -4.10
CA VAL A 323 8.11 -29.84 -5.29
C VAL A 323 8.29 -28.39 -5.72
N ARG A 324 8.32 -27.47 -4.75
CA ARG A 324 8.56 -26.05 -5.01
C ARG A 324 9.93 -25.82 -5.66
N ARG A 325 11.00 -26.44 -5.14
CA ARG A 325 12.34 -26.33 -5.73
C ARG A 325 12.41 -26.91 -7.14
N ARG A 326 11.71 -28.03 -7.40
CA ARG A 326 11.60 -28.57 -8.76
C ARG A 326 10.87 -27.60 -9.69
N MET A 327 9.79 -26.97 -9.22
CA MET A 327 9.04 -25.98 -10.01
C MET A 327 9.92 -24.78 -10.39
N ILE A 328 10.71 -24.24 -9.45
CA ILE A 328 11.68 -23.16 -9.72
C ILE A 328 12.61 -23.54 -10.87
N TRP A 329 13.23 -24.72 -10.82
CA TRP A 329 14.13 -25.16 -11.88
C TRP A 329 13.41 -25.35 -13.21
N VAL A 330 12.23 -25.97 -13.21
CA VAL A 330 11.45 -26.18 -14.44
C VAL A 330 11.06 -24.85 -15.10
N THR A 331 10.48 -23.91 -14.35
CA THR A 331 10.06 -22.61 -14.89
C THR A 331 11.25 -21.77 -15.34
N LEU A 332 12.36 -21.80 -14.59
CA LEU A 332 13.59 -21.11 -14.96
C LEU A 332 14.18 -21.69 -16.26
N THR A 333 14.22 -23.02 -16.42
CA THR A 333 14.70 -23.65 -17.65
C THR A 333 13.83 -23.29 -18.85
N ILE A 334 12.50 -23.30 -18.70
CA ILE A 334 11.58 -22.89 -19.78
C ILE A 334 11.80 -21.42 -20.15
N LEU A 335 11.90 -20.52 -19.18
CA LEU A 335 12.18 -19.09 -19.43
C LEU A 335 13.51 -18.89 -20.15
N THR A 336 14.58 -19.58 -19.74
CA THR A 336 15.88 -19.49 -20.41
C THR A 336 15.83 -20.02 -21.85
N ILE A 337 15.09 -21.10 -22.10
CA ILE A 337 14.89 -21.61 -23.47
C ILE A 337 14.15 -20.57 -24.32
N LEU A 338 13.04 -20.01 -23.83
CA LEU A 338 12.29 -18.97 -24.53
C LEU A 338 13.16 -17.73 -24.80
N ALA A 339 13.89 -17.25 -23.80
CA ALA A 339 14.82 -16.13 -23.96
C ALA A 339 15.92 -16.39 -25.01
N THR A 340 16.41 -17.63 -25.11
CA THR A 340 17.40 -18.01 -26.14
C THR A 340 16.78 -18.04 -27.53
N VAL A 341 15.53 -18.51 -27.65
CA VAL A 341 14.77 -18.46 -28.91
C VAL A 341 14.53 -17.01 -29.31
N GLU A 342 14.11 -16.15 -28.40
CA GLU A 342 13.86 -14.73 -28.67
C GLU A 342 15.11 -13.94 -29.04
N ALA A 343 16.23 -14.21 -28.38
CA ALA A 343 17.52 -13.64 -28.79
C ALA A 343 17.86 -14.03 -30.24
N SER A 344 17.59 -15.28 -30.63
CA SER A 344 17.80 -15.77 -32.00
C SER A 344 16.82 -15.13 -32.99
N LEU A 345 15.56 -14.95 -32.62
CA LEU A 345 14.56 -14.26 -33.45
C LEU A 345 14.91 -12.78 -33.62
N ALA A 346 15.35 -12.10 -32.56
CA ALA A 346 15.80 -10.71 -32.62
C ALA A 346 17.02 -10.54 -33.54
N TYR A 347 17.97 -11.47 -33.51
CA TYR A 347 19.07 -11.51 -34.47
C TYR A 347 18.55 -11.68 -35.92
N MET A 348 17.61 -12.60 -36.14
CA MET A 348 17.01 -12.83 -37.45
C MET A 348 16.22 -11.61 -37.96
N ARG A 349 15.62 -10.82 -37.07
CA ARG A 349 14.93 -9.57 -37.43
C ARG A 349 15.84 -8.60 -38.17
N ASP A 350 17.04 -8.38 -37.66
CA ASP A 350 18.01 -7.46 -38.27
C ASP A 350 18.52 -8.00 -39.60
N LEU A 351 18.72 -9.31 -39.71
CA LEU A 351 19.10 -9.93 -40.98
C LEU A 351 18.00 -9.74 -42.04
N LEU A 352 16.74 -9.96 -41.68
CA LEU A 352 15.58 -9.77 -42.56
C LEU A 352 15.37 -8.30 -42.94
N ALA A 353 15.64 -7.37 -42.02
CA ALA A 353 15.55 -5.94 -42.30
C ALA A 353 16.59 -5.49 -43.33
N LEU A 354 17.84 -5.94 -43.18
CA LEU A 354 18.91 -5.67 -44.14
C LEU A 354 18.59 -6.22 -45.53
N ASP A 355 18.06 -7.44 -45.61
CA ASP A 355 17.73 -8.09 -46.88
C ASP A 355 16.59 -7.35 -47.60
N ARG A 356 15.57 -6.88 -46.87
CA ARG A 356 14.50 -6.04 -47.43
C ARG A 356 15.02 -4.69 -47.93
N GLU A 357 15.92 -4.02 -47.20
CA GLU A 357 16.54 -2.78 -47.65
C GLU A 357 17.29 -3.00 -48.98
N ALA A 358 18.12 -4.05 -49.06
CA ALA A 358 18.85 -4.39 -50.28
C ALA A 358 17.93 -4.71 -51.47
N LEU A 359 16.84 -5.46 -51.24
CA LEU A 359 15.83 -5.77 -52.26
C LEU A 359 15.12 -4.50 -52.74
N THR A 360 14.72 -3.60 -51.83
CA THR A 360 14.05 -2.34 -52.22
C THR A 360 14.96 -1.43 -53.04
N GLN A 361 16.26 -1.37 -52.72
CA GLN A 361 17.24 -0.58 -53.47
C GLN A 361 17.48 -1.16 -54.87
N THR A 362 17.51 -2.50 -54.98
CA THR A 362 17.62 -3.21 -56.27
C THR A 362 16.37 -2.97 -57.13
N LEU A 363 15.18 -3.05 -56.54
CA LEU A 363 13.90 -2.81 -57.23
C LEU A 363 13.72 -1.34 -57.64
N ALA A 364 14.32 -0.40 -56.91
CA ALA A 364 14.32 1.03 -57.24
C ALA A 364 15.34 1.40 -58.35
N GLY A 365 16.12 0.45 -58.87
CA GLY A 365 17.11 0.68 -59.93
C GLY A 365 18.34 1.47 -59.49
N ALA A 366 18.56 1.62 -58.18
CA ALA A 366 19.77 2.24 -57.64
C ALA A 366 20.93 1.23 -57.63
N SER A 367 22.17 1.71 -57.78
CA SER A 367 23.35 0.85 -57.63
C SER A 367 23.38 0.25 -56.23
N VAL A 368 23.43 -1.08 -56.16
CA VAL A 368 23.50 -1.83 -54.90
C VAL A 368 24.82 -1.47 -54.22
N VAL A 369 24.73 -0.67 -53.16
CA VAL A 369 25.83 -0.51 -52.20
C VAL A 369 25.68 -1.68 -51.23
N GLU A 370 26.70 -2.53 -51.09
CA GLU A 370 26.71 -3.62 -50.12
C GLU A 370 26.28 -3.09 -48.74
N ALA A 371 25.16 -3.60 -48.24
CA ALA A 371 24.65 -3.24 -46.93
C ALA A 371 25.61 -3.80 -45.87
N ASN A 372 26.49 -2.95 -45.33
CA ASN A 372 27.39 -3.34 -44.24
C ASN A 372 26.57 -3.81 -43.03
N PHE A 373 26.84 -5.03 -42.58
CA PHE A 373 26.19 -5.61 -41.40
C PHE A 373 26.40 -4.71 -40.18
N ARG A 374 25.30 -4.22 -39.61
CA ARG A 374 25.31 -3.34 -38.44
C ARG A 374 25.37 -4.17 -37.15
N TRP A 375 26.57 -4.66 -36.81
CA TRP A 375 26.79 -5.54 -35.67
C TRP A 375 26.39 -4.93 -34.31
N ILE A 376 26.52 -3.61 -34.14
CA ILE A 376 26.17 -2.93 -32.88
C ILE A 376 24.65 -3.01 -32.59
N PRO A 377 23.75 -2.57 -33.51
CA PRO A 377 22.32 -2.79 -33.36
C PRO A 377 21.93 -4.27 -33.16
N SER A 378 22.52 -5.18 -33.94
CA SER A 378 22.19 -6.60 -33.88
C SER A 378 22.55 -7.23 -32.52
N LEU A 379 23.73 -6.92 -31.99
CA LEU A 379 24.12 -7.36 -30.66
C LEU A 379 23.20 -6.76 -29.58
N GLY A 380 22.86 -5.47 -29.70
CA GLY A 380 21.95 -4.79 -28.77
C GLY A 380 20.55 -5.42 -28.75
N GLN A 381 19.98 -5.75 -29.91
CA GLN A 381 18.67 -6.40 -30.02
C GLN A 381 18.68 -7.84 -29.54
N MET A 382 19.75 -8.60 -29.80
CA MET A 382 19.91 -9.96 -29.29
C MET A 382 19.99 -9.97 -27.77
N ILE A 383 20.76 -9.05 -27.17
CA ILE A 383 20.85 -8.88 -25.72
C ILE A 383 19.48 -8.48 -25.16
N MET A 384 18.78 -7.53 -25.80
CA MET A 384 17.43 -7.15 -25.37
C MET A 384 16.45 -8.32 -25.47
N GLY A 385 16.47 -9.10 -26.55
CA GLY A 385 15.63 -10.29 -26.73
C GLY A 385 15.90 -11.38 -25.68
N PHE A 386 17.12 -11.46 -25.16
CA PHE A 386 17.44 -12.36 -24.05
C PHE A 386 17.01 -11.82 -22.68
N ILE A 387 17.20 -10.52 -22.43
CA ILE A 387 16.97 -9.90 -21.10
C ILE A 387 15.49 -9.60 -20.86
N LEU A 388 14.76 -9.15 -21.89
CA LEU A 388 13.37 -8.72 -21.76
C LEU A 388 12.47 -9.81 -21.15
N PRO A 389 12.63 -11.10 -21.49
CA PRO A 389 11.85 -12.14 -20.85
C PRO A 389 11.97 -12.21 -19.33
N PHE A 390 13.20 -12.11 -18.83
CA PHE A 390 13.42 -12.08 -17.39
C PHE A 390 12.89 -10.78 -16.76
N ALA A 391 12.98 -9.66 -17.48
CA ALA A 391 12.39 -8.40 -17.03
C ALA A 391 10.85 -8.48 -16.94
N LEU A 392 10.20 -9.12 -17.91
CA LEU A 392 8.76 -9.35 -17.95
C LEU A 392 8.29 -10.35 -16.88
N ALA A 393 9.12 -11.30 -16.48
CA ALA A 393 8.84 -12.15 -15.32
C ALA A 393 8.64 -11.34 -14.03
N PHE A 394 9.37 -10.24 -13.85
CA PHE A 394 9.24 -9.36 -12.67
C PHE A 394 7.92 -8.59 -12.59
N VAL A 395 7.10 -8.60 -13.65
CA VAL A 395 5.79 -7.94 -13.70
C VAL A 395 4.83 -8.50 -12.66
N ALA A 396 5.04 -9.74 -12.21
CA ALA A 396 4.23 -10.34 -11.16
C ALA A 396 4.30 -9.57 -9.82
N ILE A 397 5.41 -8.90 -9.48
CA ILE A 397 5.55 -8.09 -8.25
C ILE A 397 4.59 -6.88 -8.24
N PRO A 398 4.66 -5.94 -9.20
CA PRO A 398 3.72 -4.83 -9.26
C PRO A 398 2.30 -5.32 -9.54
N LEU A 399 2.10 -6.42 -10.27
CA LEU A 399 0.77 -6.99 -10.51
C LEU A 399 0.09 -7.43 -9.21
N GLU A 400 0.79 -8.10 -8.29
CA GLU A 400 0.24 -8.45 -6.97
C GLU A 400 -0.16 -7.22 -6.16
N SER A 401 0.76 -6.25 -6.09
CA SER A 401 0.54 -4.96 -5.43
C SER A 401 -0.68 -4.22 -6.02
N PHE A 402 -0.82 -4.27 -7.34
CA PHE A 402 -1.94 -3.70 -8.07
C PHE A 402 -3.24 -4.44 -7.76
N ILE A 403 -3.29 -5.77 -7.79
CA ILE A 403 -4.50 -6.56 -7.50
C ILE A 403 -5.03 -6.25 -6.09
N HIS A 404 -4.15 -6.18 -5.09
CA HIS A 404 -4.55 -5.86 -3.72
C HIS A 404 -5.12 -4.44 -3.60
N SER A 405 -4.46 -3.46 -4.21
CA SER A 405 -4.85 -2.04 -4.12
C SER A 405 -6.05 -1.68 -5.00
N VAL A 406 -6.18 -2.29 -6.20
CA VAL A 406 -7.34 -2.18 -7.11
C VAL A 406 -8.62 -2.52 -6.38
N ARG A 407 -8.64 -3.61 -5.61
CA ARG A 407 -9.85 -4.02 -4.86
C ARG A 407 -10.35 -2.91 -3.95
N THR A 408 -9.44 -2.25 -3.23
CA THR A 408 -9.76 -1.11 -2.35
C THR A 408 -10.22 0.09 -3.16
N VAL A 409 -9.50 0.47 -4.21
CA VAL A 409 -9.81 1.64 -5.05
C VAL A 409 -11.15 1.47 -5.78
N VAL A 410 -11.43 0.28 -6.34
CA VAL A 410 -12.73 -0.06 -6.95
C VAL A 410 -13.84 -0.01 -5.91
N GLY A 411 -13.58 -0.48 -4.68
CA GLY A 411 -14.53 -0.36 -3.58
C GLY A 411 -14.89 1.10 -3.25
N LEU A 412 -13.88 1.98 -3.16
CA LEU A 412 -14.07 3.41 -2.94
C LEU A 412 -14.80 4.08 -4.11
N PHE A 413 -14.43 3.72 -5.34
CA PHE A 413 -15.08 4.24 -6.55
C PHE A 413 -16.55 3.81 -6.63
N ALA A 414 -16.85 2.53 -6.38
CA ALA A 414 -18.22 2.02 -6.35
C ALA A 414 -19.07 2.73 -5.28
N GLN A 415 -18.49 3.01 -4.10
CA GLN A 415 -19.16 3.83 -3.08
C GLN A 415 -19.49 5.24 -3.60
N GLY A 416 -18.54 5.88 -4.30
CA GLY A 416 -18.74 7.18 -4.95
C GLY A 416 -19.84 7.15 -6.01
N VAL A 417 -19.82 6.15 -6.90
CA VAL A 417 -20.83 5.97 -7.96
C VAL A 417 -22.22 5.79 -7.36
N LEU A 418 -22.39 4.97 -6.32
CA LEU A 418 -23.69 4.80 -5.67
C LEU A 418 -24.18 6.09 -5.01
N THR A 419 -23.26 6.87 -4.44
CA THR A 419 -23.58 8.18 -3.84
C THR A 419 -24.07 9.15 -4.92
N LEU A 420 -23.39 9.19 -6.07
CA LEU A 420 -23.78 9.99 -7.22
C LEU A 420 -25.13 9.56 -7.80
N LEU A 421 -25.34 8.26 -7.99
CA LEU A 421 -26.61 7.72 -8.49
C LEU A 421 -27.77 8.03 -7.52
N ALA A 422 -27.55 7.94 -6.21
CA ALA A 422 -28.56 8.30 -5.22
C ALA A 422 -28.91 9.80 -5.27
N LEU A 423 -27.90 10.67 -5.49
CA LEU A 423 -28.10 12.10 -5.70
C LEU A 423 -28.88 12.37 -6.98
N LEU A 424 -28.48 11.77 -8.10
CA LEU A 424 -29.13 11.92 -9.40
C LEU A 424 -30.58 11.44 -9.36
N ALA A 425 -30.84 10.30 -8.74
CA ALA A 425 -32.21 9.82 -8.51
C ALA A 425 -33.03 10.88 -7.75
N ARG A 426 -32.52 11.38 -6.62
CA ARG A 426 -33.25 12.39 -5.84
C ARG A 426 -33.51 13.68 -6.62
N LEU A 427 -32.54 14.12 -7.41
CA LEU A 427 -32.62 15.33 -8.23
C LEU A 427 -33.60 15.16 -9.39
N LEU A 428 -33.51 14.06 -10.14
CA LEU A 428 -34.44 13.72 -11.23
C LEU A 428 -35.87 13.59 -10.71
N GLY A 429 -36.08 12.94 -9.57
CA GLY A 429 -37.40 12.87 -8.94
C GLY A 429 -37.96 14.27 -8.67
N ALA A 430 -37.15 15.15 -8.08
CA ALA A 430 -37.56 16.53 -7.82
C ALA A 430 -37.86 17.32 -9.11
N LEU A 431 -37.03 17.16 -10.15
CA LEU A 431 -37.25 17.80 -11.46
C LEU A 431 -38.55 17.32 -12.10
N VAL A 432 -38.81 16.01 -12.12
CA VAL A 432 -40.06 15.44 -12.64
C VAL A 432 -41.26 16.04 -11.91
N GLN A 433 -41.23 16.12 -10.58
CA GLN A 433 -42.33 16.71 -9.81
C GLN A 433 -42.56 18.19 -10.13
N HIS A 434 -41.52 18.95 -10.49
CA HIS A 434 -41.66 20.34 -10.91
C HIS A 434 -42.13 20.43 -12.37
N ALA A 435 -41.62 19.59 -13.26
CA ALA A 435 -42.05 19.51 -14.65
C ALA A 435 -43.55 19.22 -14.76
N PHE A 436 -44.06 18.25 -14.00
CA PHE A 436 -45.50 17.96 -13.97
C PHE A 436 -46.33 19.11 -13.39
N ARG A 437 -45.82 19.87 -12.41
CA ARG A 437 -46.50 21.08 -11.91
C ARG A 437 -46.54 22.20 -12.95
N ILE A 438 -45.43 22.41 -13.66
CA ILE A 438 -45.37 23.37 -14.78
C ILE A 438 -46.32 22.93 -15.90
N LEU A 439 -46.38 21.64 -16.21
CA LEU A 439 -47.27 21.10 -17.23
C LEU A 439 -48.74 21.36 -16.88
N VAL A 440 -49.12 21.23 -15.59
CA VAL A 440 -50.46 21.59 -15.12
C VAL A 440 -50.73 23.08 -15.30
N HIS A 441 -49.78 23.96 -15.00
CA HIS A 441 -49.94 25.40 -15.24
C HIS A 441 -50.00 25.77 -16.73
N ALA A 442 -49.23 25.08 -17.59
CA ALA A 442 -49.28 25.26 -19.04
C ALA A 442 -50.62 24.78 -19.61
N TYR A 443 -51.14 23.67 -19.09
CA TYR A 443 -52.47 23.16 -19.42
C TYR A 443 -53.57 24.17 -19.03
N ASP A 444 -53.49 24.74 -17.82
CA ASP A 444 -54.40 25.81 -17.36
C ASP A 444 -54.31 27.07 -18.26
N LEU A 445 -53.13 27.42 -18.77
CA LEU A 445 -52.93 28.57 -19.67
C LEU A 445 -53.68 28.41 -21.00
N VAL A 446 -53.64 27.21 -21.60
CA VAL A 446 -54.34 26.91 -22.86
C VAL A 446 -55.86 26.99 -22.70
N ILE A 447 -56.39 26.57 -21.55
CA ILE A 447 -57.83 26.56 -21.26
C ILE A 447 -58.30 27.91 -20.66
N MET A 448 -57.39 28.88 -20.48
CA MET A 448 -57.72 30.19 -19.91
C MET A 448 -58.73 30.97 -20.77
N VAL A 449 -58.65 30.87 -22.10
CA VAL A 449 -59.52 31.60 -23.03
C VAL A 449 -61.00 31.22 -22.84
N PRO A 450 -61.42 29.94 -22.91
CA PRO A 450 -62.79 29.54 -22.56
C PRO A 450 -63.20 29.90 -21.13
N LEU A 451 -62.29 29.71 -20.15
CA LEU A 451 -62.61 29.98 -18.75
C LEU A 451 -62.88 31.46 -18.45
N SER A 452 -62.22 32.38 -19.16
CA SER A 452 -62.46 33.81 -18.99
C SER A 452 -63.87 34.21 -19.42
N ILE A 453 -64.37 33.64 -20.52
CA ILE A 453 -65.72 33.82 -21.03
C ILE A 453 -66.73 33.22 -20.04
N GLU A 454 -66.49 32.01 -19.55
CA GLU A 454 -67.34 31.37 -18.55
C GLU A 454 -67.42 32.19 -17.25
N ARG A 455 -66.28 32.68 -16.73
CA ARG A 455 -66.22 33.47 -15.49
C ARG A 455 -66.89 34.84 -15.63
N LEU A 456 -66.84 35.46 -16.81
CA LEU A 456 -67.57 36.70 -17.10
C LEU A 456 -69.09 36.48 -17.08
N VAL A 457 -69.55 35.38 -17.67
CA VAL A 457 -70.98 35.01 -17.69
C VAL A 457 -71.47 34.63 -16.29
N THR A 458 -70.72 33.83 -15.54
CA THR A 458 -71.10 33.45 -14.16
C THR A 458 -70.96 34.60 -13.17
N ARG A 459 -69.98 35.51 -13.30
CA ARG A 459 -69.93 36.74 -12.47
C ARG A 459 -71.14 37.64 -12.72
N SER A 460 -71.58 37.76 -13.97
CA SER A 460 -72.77 38.53 -14.32
C SER A 460 -74.05 37.89 -13.74
N ALA A 461 -74.14 36.56 -13.75
CA ALA A 461 -75.25 35.83 -13.13
C ALA A 461 -75.24 35.94 -11.59
N ARG A 462 -74.08 35.88 -10.93
CA ARG A 462 -73.96 35.98 -9.47
C ARG A 462 -74.19 37.41 -8.95
N SER A 463 -73.76 38.41 -9.71
CA SER A 463 -74.07 39.84 -9.48
C SER A 463 -75.59 40.09 -9.47
N LYS A 464 -76.33 39.42 -10.38
CA LYS A 464 -77.79 39.53 -10.49
C LYS A 464 -78.57 38.87 -9.34
N VAL A 465 -78.00 37.83 -8.71
CA VAL A 465 -78.60 37.18 -7.52
C VAL A 465 -78.34 37.97 -6.24
N GLN A 466 -77.21 38.68 -6.15
CA GLN A 466 -76.88 39.48 -4.98
C GLN A 466 -77.63 40.83 -4.96
N THR A 467 -78.01 41.35 -6.14
CA THR A 467 -78.89 42.52 -6.27
C THR A 467 -80.37 42.18 -6.00
N SER A 468 -80.82 40.95 -6.23
CA SER A 468 -82.20 40.54 -5.87
C SER A 468 -82.38 40.24 -4.37
N SER A 469 -81.35 39.75 -3.67
CA SER A 469 -81.41 39.56 -2.21
C SER A 469 -81.30 40.87 -1.42
N SER A 470 -80.66 41.91 -2.00
CA SER A 470 -80.58 43.23 -1.37
C SER A 470 -81.83 44.09 -1.60
N GLY A 471 -82.64 43.81 -2.64
CA GLY A 471 -83.91 44.49 -2.88
C GLY A 471 -85.08 43.91 -2.07
N ALA A 472 -85.05 42.62 -1.75
CA ALA A 472 -86.10 41.97 -0.95
C ALA A 472 -86.08 42.37 0.54
N ASN A 473 -84.94 42.86 1.06
CA ASN A 473 -84.84 43.30 2.45
C ASN A 473 -85.34 44.75 2.67
N THR A 474 -85.46 45.54 1.60
CA THR A 474 -85.99 46.91 1.68
C THR A 474 -87.52 46.95 1.60
N GLU A 475 -88.16 46.05 0.84
CA GLU A 475 -89.64 45.97 0.78
C GLU A 475 -90.27 45.41 2.06
N VAL A 476 -89.57 44.55 2.80
CA VAL A 476 -90.06 44.02 4.09
C VAL A 476 -90.00 45.08 5.21
N LEU A 477 -89.19 46.13 5.06
CA LEU A 477 -89.12 47.24 6.03
C LEU A 477 -90.26 48.25 5.85
N TRP A 478 -90.64 48.58 4.61
CA TRP A 478 -91.73 49.53 4.35
C TRP A 478 -93.13 48.97 4.63
N GLN A 479 -93.36 47.67 4.43
CA GLN A 479 -94.65 47.04 4.76
C GLN A 479 -94.89 46.88 6.27
N LYS A 480 -93.87 47.09 7.10
CA LYS A 480 -93.98 47.01 8.57
C LYS A 480 -94.30 48.37 9.21
N GLU A 481 -94.08 49.49 8.52
CA GLU A 481 -94.42 50.84 9.00
C GLU A 481 -95.87 51.25 8.70
N GLU A 482 -96.49 50.76 7.62
CA GLU A 482 -97.91 51.09 7.29
C GLU A 482 -98.96 50.28 8.07
N SER A 483 -98.56 49.36 8.95
CA SER A 483 -99.48 48.59 9.82
C SER A 483 -99.52 49.07 11.28
N GLN A 484 -98.92 50.24 11.58
CA GLN A 484 -98.92 50.86 12.91
C GLN A 484 -99.30 52.34 12.93
N SER A 485 -100.28 52.76 12.12
CA SER A 485 -100.96 54.06 12.29
C SER A 485 -102.46 53.92 12.27
#